data_AF-A0A1H3US26-F1
#
_entry.id   AF-A0A1H3US26-F1
#
_cell.length_a   1.000
_cell.length_b   1.000
_cell.length_c   1.000
_cell.angle_alpha   90.00
_cell.angle_beta   90.00
_cell.angle_gamma   90.00
#
_symmetry.space_group_name_H-M   'P 1'
#
loop_
_entity.id
_entity.type
_entity.pdbx_description
1 polymer ?
#
loop_
_entity_poly.entity_id
_entity_poly.type
_entity_poly.pdbx_seq_one_letter_code
_entity_poly.pdbx_strand_id
1 'polypeptide(L)'
;MLVATFFQAAMAVVYVMITVFMYPIIKQYNKTLAAGYFGFRIIGAGFLFAGIGALLLLLWLSQSFAAASQANSSYFEIIAELLRQGRDILNHIGMILPWSIGGLILYFCLYKMRLVPRWLSIWGIVGCTLTLVATFILMLNIITLMNPVYFILNAPIALCELLLAIFLIVRGFHPIERKFNENGDTI
;
A
#
# COMPACT_ATOMS: atom_id res chain seq x y z
N MET A 1 15.52 6.20 -15.47
CA MET A 1 15.50 5.15 -14.43
C MET A 1 15.91 5.67 -13.05
N LEU A 2 17.01 6.43 -12.92
CA LEU A 2 17.46 6.97 -11.62
C LEU A 2 16.38 7.76 -10.84
N VAL A 3 15.63 8.61 -11.55
CA VAL A 3 14.50 9.38 -10.98
C VAL A 3 13.41 8.44 -10.43
N ALA A 4 13.06 7.38 -11.17
CA ALA A 4 12.07 6.41 -10.71
C ALA A 4 12.55 5.65 -9.47
N THR A 5 13.83 5.28 -9.42
CA THR A 5 14.47 4.65 -8.25
C THR A 5 14.40 5.56 -7.03
N PHE A 6 14.71 6.85 -7.20
CA PHE A 6 14.64 7.84 -6.12
C PHE A 6 13.22 8.00 -5.57
N PHE A 7 12.21 8.17 -6.44
CA PHE A 7 10.82 8.27 -6.01
C PHE A 7 10.31 6.99 -5.34
N GLN A 8 10.69 5.81 -5.84
CA GLN A 8 10.32 4.55 -5.22
C GLN A 8 10.96 4.38 -3.83
N ALA A 9 12.22 4.81 -3.66
CA ALA A 9 12.88 4.81 -2.36
C ALA A 9 12.18 5.77 -1.38
N ALA A 10 11.87 6.99 -1.82
CA ALA A 10 11.15 7.96 -1.01
C ALA A 10 9.76 7.42 -0.59
N MET A 11 9.03 6.81 -1.52
CA MET A 11 7.74 6.15 -1.25
C MET A 11 7.89 5.04 -0.20
N ALA A 12 8.90 4.17 -0.33
CA ALA A 12 9.13 3.10 0.63
C ALA A 12 9.41 3.63 2.05
N VAL A 13 10.20 4.70 2.17
CA VAL A 13 10.51 5.32 3.47
C VAL A 13 9.25 5.96 4.08
N VAL A 14 8.48 6.73 3.31
CA VAL A 14 7.22 7.33 3.76
C VAL A 14 6.23 6.26 4.20
N TYR A 15 6.14 5.17 3.45
CA TYR A 15 5.27 4.06 3.75
C TYR A 15 5.60 3.37 5.09
N VAL A 16 6.90 3.18 5.38
CA VAL A 16 7.36 2.67 6.69
C VAL A 16 7.06 3.69 7.79
N MET A 17 7.30 4.99 7.56
CA MET A 17 7.01 6.03 8.56
C MET A 17 5.53 6.03 8.96
N ILE A 18 4.60 5.99 7.99
CA ILE A 18 3.15 5.92 8.27
C ILE A 18 2.84 4.71 9.15
N THR A 19 3.45 3.56 8.86
CA THR A 19 3.26 2.32 9.62
C THR A 19 3.72 2.47 11.07
N VAL A 20 4.91 3.05 11.28
CA VAL A 20 5.47 3.31 12.60
C VAL A 20 4.61 4.30 13.40
N PHE A 21 4.11 5.36 12.75
CA PHE A 21 3.24 6.35 13.39
C PHE A 21 1.85 5.81 13.73
N MET A 22 1.28 4.92 12.91
CA MET A 22 -0.04 4.33 13.18
C MET A 22 0.01 3.21 14.22
N TYR A 23 1.15 2.52 14.36
CA TYR A 23 1.31 1.43 15.32
C TYR A 23 0.90 1.79 16.77
N PRO A 24 1.40 2.88 17.40
CA PRO A 24 1.03 3.22 18.78
C PRO A 24 -0.46 3.53 18.92
N ILE A 25 -1.11 4.06 17.87
CA ILE A 25 -2.54 4.38 17.89
C ILE A 25 -3.36 3.08 17.92
N ILE A 26 -3.07 2.15 17.02
CA ILE A 26 -3.76 0.85 16.96
C ILE A 26 -3.50 0.03 18.23
N LYS A 27 -2.29 0.14 18.79
CA LYS A 27 -1.89 -0.54 20.03
C LYS A 27 -2.76 -0.15 21.24
N GLN A 28 -3.34 1.05 21.26
CA GLN A 28 -4.28 1.47 22.31
C GLN A 28 -5.56 0.63 22.30
N TYR A 29 -6.00 0.15 21.14
CA TYR A 29 -7.18 -0.70 21.02
C TYR A 29 -6.86 -2.18 21.26
N ASN A 30 -5.88 -2.73 20.54
CA ASN A 30 -5.50 -4.14 20.67
C ASN A 30 -4.06 -4.38 20.22
N LYS A 31 -3.23 -4.96 21.11
CA LYS A 31 -1.81 -5.24 20.84
C LYS A 31 -1.60 -6.27 19.72
N THR A 32 -2.46 -7.28 19.63
CA THR A 32 -2.37 -8.33 18.61
C THR A 32 -2.71 -7.77 17.23
N LEU A 33 -3.76 -6.96 17.11
CA LEU A 33 -4.09 -6.29 15.84
C LEU A 33 -3.01 -5.29 15.42
N ALA A 34 -2.44 -4.55 16.37
CA ALA A 34 -1.32 -3.65 16.09
C ALA A 34 -0.09 -4.38 15.54
N ALA A 35 0.25 -5.54 16.12
CA ALA A 35 1.34 -6.38 15.63
C ALA A 35 1.04 -6.93 14.22
N GLY A 36 -0.20 -7.36 13.97
CA GLY A 36 -0.63 -7.79 12.64
C GLY A 36 -0.51 -6.68 11.60
N TYR A 37 -1.06 -5.49 11.89
CA TYR A 37 -0.92 -4.30 11.04
C TYR A 37 0.54 -4.00 10.70
N PHE A 38 1.39 -3.95 11.73
CA PHE A 38 2.81 -3.67 11.57
C PHE A 38 3.51 -4.72 10.71
N GLY A 39 3.29 -6.00 11.00
CA GLY A 39 3.88 -7.11 10.24
C GLY A 39 3.50 -7.09 8.77
N PHE A 40 2.21 -7.00 8.45
CA PHE A 40 1.75 -6.92 7.07
C PHE A 40 2.30 -5.68 6.35
N ARG A 41 2.29 -4.52 6.99
CA ARG A 41 2.86 -3.32 6.39
C ARG A 41 4.37 -3.45 6.15
N ILE A 42 5.15 -3.99 7.08
CA ILE A 42 6.60 -4.20 6.89
C ILE A 42 6.88 -5.20 5.76
N ILE A 43 6.09 -6.27 5.63
CA ILE A 43 6.20 -7.20 4.49
C ILE A 43 6.00 -6.45 3.17
N GLY A 44 4.96 -5.62 3.07
CA GLY A 44 4.72 -4.80 1.88
C GLY A 44 5.86 -3.82 1.58
N ALA A 45 6.46 -3.23 2.62
CA ALA A 45 7.64 -2.37 2.46
C ALA A 45 8.85 -3.16 1.93
N GLY A 46 9.06 -4.40 2.37
CA GLY A 46 10.10 -5.28 1.86
C GLY A 46 9.99 -5.51 0.36
N PHE A 47 8.78 -5.73 -0.14
CA PHE A 47 8.52 -5.85 -1.59
C PHE A 47 8.81 -4.56 -2.36
N LEU A 48 8.51 -3.39 -1.78
CA LEU A 48 8.89 -2.09 -2.37
C LEU A 48 10.41 -1.94 -2.50
N PHE A 49 11.17 -2.33 -1.48
CA PHE A 49 12.64 -2.33 -1.54
C PHE A 49 13.18 -3.34 -2.57
N ALA A 50 12.58 -4.53 -2.67
CA ALA A 50 12.93 -5.49 -3.71
C ALA A 50 12.70 -4.92 -5.12
N GLY A 51 11.62 -4.16 -5.32
CA GLY A 51 11.34 -3.47 -6.58
C GLY A 51 12.38 -2.39 -6.96
N ILE A 52 13.07 -1.77 -5.98
CA ILE A 52 14.19 -0.85 -6.24
C ILE A 52 15.35 -1.62 -6.87
N GLY A 53 15.61 -2.84 -6.39
CA GLY A 53 16.59 -3.74 -6.97
C GLY A 53 16.29 -4.04 -8.44
N ALA A 54 15.03 -4.32 -8.78
CA ALA A 54 14.62 -4.54 -10.16
C ALA A 54 14.85 -3.30 -11.06
N LEU A 55 14.60 -2.08 -10.56
CA LEU A 55 14.88 -0.85 -11.30
C LEU A 55 16.39 -0.62 -11.53
N LEU A 56 17.22 -0.95 -10.53
CA LEU A 56 18.68 -0.85 -10.66
C LEU A 56 19.21 -1.86 -11.68
N LEU A 57 18.71 -3.11 -11.65
CA LEU A 57 19.07 -4.11 -12.65
C LEU A 57 18.68 -3.68 -14.07
N LEU A 58 17.50 -3.06 -14.22
CA LEU A 58 17.05 -2.52 -15.50
C LEU A 58 17.95 -1.37 -16.00
N LEU A 59 18.47 -0.55 -15.07
CA LEU A 59 19.44 0.52 -15.39
C LEU A 59 20.76 -0.08 -15.88
N TRP A 60 21.29 -1.09 -15.20
CA TRP A 60 22.50 -1.80 -15.61
C TRP A 60 22.32 -2.46 -16.98
N LEU A 61 21.16 -3.07 -17.23
CA LEU A 61 20.81 -3.66 -18.52
C LEU A 61 20.76 -2.61 -19.64
N SER A 62 20.24 -1.41 -19.36
CA SER A 62 20.22 -0.31 -20.33
C SER A 62 21.62 0.21 -20.65
N GLN A 63 22.53 0.24 -19.67
CA GLN A 63 23.92 0.65 -19.89
C GLN A 63 24.70 -0.38 -20.71
N SER A 64 24.50 -1.67 -20.45
CA SER A 64 25.16 -2.74 -21.21
C SER A 64 24.62 -2.84 -22.65
N PHE A 65 23.32 -2.57 -22.86
CA PHE A 65 22.75 -2.44 -24.20
C PHE A 65 23.39 -1.32 -25.01
N ALA A 66 23.61 -0.14 -24.42
CA ALA A 66 24.23 0.99 -25.09
C ALA A 66 25.70 0.74 -25.49
N ALA A 67 26.39 -0.15 -24.79
CA ALA A 67 27.77 -0.54 -25.06
C ALA A 67 27.89 -1.74 -26.03
N ALA A 68 26.79 -2.43 -26.34
CA ALA A 68 26.78 -3.63 -27.17
C ALA A 68 26.43 -3.34 -28.64
N SER A 69 26.99 -4.11 -29.58
CA SER A 69 26.61 -4.04 -31.00
C SER A 69 25.19 -4.56 -31.25
N GLN A 70 24.51 -4.04 -32.28
CA GLN A 70 23.09 -4.32 -32.62
C GLN A 70 22.71 -5.81 -32.79
N ALA A 71 23.68 -6.71 -32.97
CA ALA A 71 23.45 -8.15 -33.16
C ALA A 71 22.76 -8.86 -31.97
N ASN A 72 22.74 -8.24 -30.78
CA ASN A 72 22.18 -8.84 -29.55
C ASN A 72 20.87 -8.19 -29.06
N SER A 73 20.23 -7.31 -29.85
CA SER A 73 19.12 -6.48 -29.36
C SER A 73 17.94 -7.26 -28.78
N SER A 74 17.54 -8.36 -29.42
CA SER A 74 16.43 -9.21 -28.98
C SER A 74 16.64 -9.84 -27.60
N TYR A 75 17.87 -10.24 -27.26
CA TYR A 75 18.18 -10.80 -25.94
C TYR A 75 17.98 -9.78 -24.81
N PHE A 76 18.41 -8.53 -25.04
CA PHE A 76 18.24 -7.45 -24.07
C PHE A 76 16.77 -7.08 -23.88
N GLU A 77 15.96 -7.08 -24.95
CA GLU A 77 14.53 -6.81 -24.87
C GLU A 77 13.78 -7.85 -24.03
N ILE A 78 14.05 -9.14 -24.24
CA ILE A 78 13.43 -10.22 -23.46
C ILE A 78 13.77 -10.11 -21.97
N ILE A 79 15.04 -9.86 -21.64
CA ILE A 79 15.49 -9.71 -20.25
C ILE A 79 14.87 -8.45 -19.62
N ALA A 80 14.80 -7.34 -20.36
CA ALA A 80 14.20 -6.10 -19.89
C ALA A 80 12.71 -6.28 -19.59
N GLU A 81 11.97 -6.96 -20.46
CA GLU A 81 10.54 -7.21 -20.26
C GLU A 81 10.30 -8.17 -19.09
N LEU A 82 11.12 -9.22 -18.93
CA LEU A 82 11.03 -10.11 -17.78
C LEU A 82 11.29 -9.38 -16.46
N LEU A 83 12.30 -8.50 -16.41
CA LEU A 83 12.59 -7.67 -15.24
C LEU A 83 11.45 -6.69 -14.94
N ARG A 84 10.84 -6.11 -15.98
CA ARG A 84 9.70 -5.20 -15.86
C ARG A 84 8.48 -5.94 -15.28
N GLN A 85 8.13 -7.09 -15.84
CA GLN A 85 7.04 -7.91 -15.32
C GLN A 85 7.31 -8.41 -13.90
N GLY A 86 8.55 -8.81 -13.60
CA GLY A 86 8.96 -9.20 -12.26
C GLY A 86 8.77 -8.07 -11.24
N ARG A 87 9.18 -6.83 -11.59
CA ARG A 87 8.92 -5.64 -10.77
C ARG A 87 7.44 -5.40 -10.56
N ASP A 88 6.64 -5.52 -11.61
CA ASP A 88 5.20 -5.29 -11.56
C ASP A 88 4.51 -6.31 -10.65
N ILE A 89 4.92 -7.58 -10.68
CA ILE A 89 4.45 -8.61 -9.76
C ILE A 89 4.83 -8.28 -8.31
N LEU A 90 6.09 -7.89 -8.05
CA LEU A 90 6.53 -7.53 -6.70
C LEU A 90 5.74 -6.35 -6.14
N ASN A 91 5.49 -5.32 -6.96
CA ASN A 91 4.77 -4.13 -6.53
C ASN A 91 3.25 -4.35 -6.46
N HIS A 92 2.62 -4.99 -7.44
CA HIS A 92 1.16 -5.07 -7.49
C HIS A 92 0.57 -6.30 -6.81
N ILE A 93 1.35 -7.36 -6.62
CA ILE A 93 0.91 -8.54 -5.88
C ILE A 93 1.61 -8.56 -4.52
N GLY A 94 2.94 -8.50 -4.52
CA GLY A 94 3.76 -8.60 -3.31
C GLY A 94 3.49 -7.49 -2.29
N MET A 95 3.41 -6.24 -2.73
CA MET A 95 3.11 -5.12 -1.82
C MET A 95 1.61 -4.96 -1.54
N ILE A 96 0.74 -5.04 -2.55
CA ILE A 96 -0.69 -4.69 -2.39
C ILE A 96 -1.46 -5.71 -1.55
N LEU A 97 -1.15 -7.01 -1.63
CA LEU A 97 -1.79 -8.02 -0.79
C LEU A 97 -1.64 -7.72 0.72
N PRO A 98 -0.41 -7.67 1.27
CA PRO A 98 -0.23 -7.40 2.69
C PRO A 98 -0.61 -5.95 3.03
N TRP A 99 -0.47 -5.00 2.11
CA TRP A 99 -0.97 -3.63 2.31
C TRP A 99 -2.49 -3.59 2.52
N SER A 100 -3.25 -4.33 1.72
CA SER A 100 -4.73 -4.39 1.81
C SER A 100 -5.17 -5.02 3.12
N ILE A 101 -4.52 -6.10 3.55
CA ILE A 101 -4.80 -6.76 4.84
C ILE A 101 -4.46 -5.81 6.00
N GLY A 102 -3.31 -5.15 5.95
CA GLY A 102 -2.94 -4.11 6.91
C GLY A 102 -3.95 -2.95 6.91
N GLY A 103 -4.43 -2.54 5.73
CA GLY A 103 -5.48 -1.53 5.57
C GLY A 103 -6.78 -1.93 6.25
N LEU A 104 -7.26 -3.17 6.07
CA LEU A 104 -8.45 -3.68 6.75
C LEU A 104 -8.31 -3.60 8.28
N ILE A 105 -7.15 -4.00 8.81
CA ILE A 105 -6.88 -3.92 10.26
C ILE A 105 -6.90 -2.46 10.72
N LEU A 106 -6.25 -1.55 9.98
CA LEU A 106 -6.22 -0.12 10.27
C LEU A 106 -7.64 0.45 10.32
N TYR A 107 -8.41 0.32 9.25
CA TYR A 107 -9.76 0.89 9.16
C TYR A 107 -10.74 0.25 10.14
N PHE A 108 -10.60 -1.06 10.43
CA PHE A 108 -11.38 -1.71 11.49
C PHE A 108 -11.09 -1.09 12.87
N CYS A 109 -9.81 -0.85 13.19
CA CYS A 109 -9.44 -0.21 14.46
C CYS A 109 -9.91 1.25 14.50
N LEU A 110 -9.77 2.01 13.42
CA LEU A 110 -10.28 3.39 13.32
C LEU A 110 -11.80 3.44 13.49
N TYR A 111 -12.54 2.48 12.92
CA TYR A 111 -13.99 2.35 13.11
C TYR A 111 -14.36 2.10 14.57
N LYS A 112 -13.65 1.21 15.25
CA LYS A 112 -13.90 0.85 16.66
C LYS A 112 -13.54 1.95 17.65
N MET A 113 -12.38 2.58 17.46
CA MET A 113 -11.91 3.68 18.30
C MET A 113 -12.66 5.00 18.05
N ARG A 114 -13.45 5.09 16.96
CA ARG A 114 -14.17 6.30 16.53
C ARG A 114 -13.27 7.53 16.37
N LEU A 115 -11.99 7.33 16.02
CA LEU A 115 -11.02 8.40 15.79
C LEU A 115 -11.31 9.22 14.52
N VAL A 116 -12.07 8.61 13.61
CA VAL A 116 -12.39 9.12 12.27
C VAL A 116 -13.88 8.88 12.03
N PRO A 117 -14.58 9.70 11.21
CA PRO A 117 -15.99 9.48 10.90
C PRO A 117 -16.26 8.05 10.43
N ARG A 118 -17.31 7.42 10.98
CA ARG A 118 -17.63 6.01 10.70
C ARG A 118 -17.79 5.72 9.22
N TRP A 119 -18.37 6.65 8.47
CA TRP A 119 -18.56 6.51 7.03
C TRP A 119 -17.22 6.38 6.29
N LEU A 120 -16.18 7.11 6.72
CA LEU A 120 -14.86 7.05 6.12
C LEU A 120 -14.16 5.73 6.45
N SER A 121 -14.29 5.23 7.68
CA SER A 121 -13.73 3.93 8.04
C SER A 121 -14.43 2.77 7.31
N ILE A 122 -15.76 2.83 7.14
CA ILE A 122 -16.51 1.83 6.35
C ILE A 122 -16.08 1.89 4.90
N TRP A 123 -15.93 3.09 4.33
CA TRP A 123 -15.48 3.26 2.96
C TRP A 123 -14.06 2.71 2.76
N GLY A 124 -13.16 2.92 3.71
CA GLY A 124 -11.82 2.35 3.71
C GLY A 124 -11.82 0.82 3.77
N ILE A 125 -12.68 0.21 4.59
CA ILE A 125 -12.85 -1.25 4.62
C ILE A 125 -13.31 -1.76 3.25
N VAL A 126 -14.35 -1.15 2.68
CA VAL A 126 -14.85 -1.51 1.35
C VAL A 126 -13.75 -1.37 0.30
N GLY A 127 -13.03 -0.25 0.29
CA GLY A 127 -11.92 0.00 -0.64
C GLY A 127 -10.80 -1.04 -0.52
N CYS A 128 -10.38 -1.39 0.69
CA CYS A 128 -9.37 -2.43 0.91
C CYS A 128 -9.86 -3.82 0.45
N THR A 129 -11.14 -4.14 0.69
CA THR A 129 -11.73 -5.40 0.19
C THR A 129 -11.77 -5.44 -1.34
N LEU A 130 -12.18 -4.35 -2.01
CA LEU A 130 -12.14 -4.27 -3.48
C LEU A 130 -10.72 -4.43 -4.03
N THR A 131 -9.75 -3.78 -3.40
CA THR A 131 -8.33 -3.85 -3.79
C THR A 131 -7.77 -5.27 -3.63
N LEU A 132 -8.14 -5.94 -2.54
CA LEU A 132 -7.79 -7.33 -2.30
C LEU A 132 -8.39 -8.24 -3.38
N VAL A 133 -9.67 -8.08 -3.70
CA VAL A 133 -10.33 -8.82 -4.80
C VAL A 133 -9.64 -8.54 -6.14
N ALA A 134 -9.34 -7.27 -6.46
CA ALA A 134 -8.62 -6.91 -7.67
C ALA A 134 -7.26 -7.60 -7.77
N THR A 135 -6.55 -7.69 -6.64
CA THR A 135 -5.23 -8.35 -6.57
C THR A 135 -5.36 -9.86 -6.75
N PHE A 136 -6.39 -10.51 -6.20
CA PHE A 136 -6.66 -11.92 -6.46
C PHE A 136 -6.99 -12.20 -7.93
N ILE A 137 -7.82 -11.38 -8.56
CA ILE A 137 -8.15 -11.51 -9.99
C ILE A 137 -6.89 -11.32 -10.85
N LEU A 138 -6.00 -10.39 -10.46
CA LEU A 138 -4.70 -10.18 -11.10
C LEU A 138 -3.79 -11.41 -10.95
N MET A 139 -3.73 -12.04 -9.77
CA MET A 139 -2.96 -13.27 -9.55
C MET A 139 -3.46 -14.44 -10.39
N LEU A 140 -4.77 -14.52 -10.64
CA LEU A 140 -5.37 -15.54 -11.51
C LEU A 140 -5.15 -15.25 -13.00
N ASN A 141 -4.45 -14.16 -13.35
CA ASN A 141 -4.17 -13.74 -14.72
C ASN A 141 -5.45 -13.49 -15.55
N ILE A 142 -6.55 -13.15 -14.87
CA ILE A 142 -7.85 -12.85 -15.50
C ILE A 142 -7.87 -11.39 -15.98
N ILE A 143 -7.17 -10.49 -15.27
CA ILE A 143 -6.98 -9.08 -15.63
C ILE A 143 -5.49 -8.75 -15.70
N THR A 144 -5.13 -7.77 -16.54
CA THR A 144 -3.77 -7.22 -16.62
C THR A 144 -3.68 -5.90 -15.86
N LEU A 145 -2.47 -5.46 -15.48
CA LEU A 145 -2.25 -4.20 -14.76
C LEU A 145 -2.81 -2.97 -15.49
N MET A 146 -2.85 -3.02 -16.84
CA MET A 146 -3.35 -1.92 -17.66
C MET A 146 -4.86 -1.98 -17.91
N ASN A 147 -5.57 -2.93 -17.32
CA ASN A 147 -7.00 -3.07 -17.51
C ASN A 147 -7.77 -1.98 -16.71
N PRO A 148 -8.69 -1.22 -17.34
CA PRO A 148 -9.51 -0.22 -16.65
C PRO A 148 -10.24 -0.76 -15.41
N VAL A 149 -10.64 -2.03 -15.42
CA VAL A 149 -11.32 -2.69 -14.29
C VAL A 149 -10.44 -2.68 -13.03
N TYR A 150 -9.13 -2.90 -13.18
CA TYR A 150 -8.20 -2.85 -12.04
C TYR A 150 -8.14 -1.45 -11.43
N PHE A 151 -8.12 -0.40 -12.25
CA PHE A 151 -8.14 0.98 -11.78
C PHE A 151 -9.45 1.34 -11.09
N ILE A 152 -10.59 0.90 -11.63
CA ILE A 152 -11.91 1.15 -11.05
C ILE A 152 -12.04 0.48 -9.67
N LEU A 153 -11.50 -0.72 -9.49
CA LEU A 153 -11.53 -1.41 -8.19
C LEU A 153 -10.63 -0.74 -7.14
N ASN A 154 -9.53 -0.12 -7.56
CA ASN A 154 -8.59 0.58 -6.66
C ASN A 154 -8.94 2.06 -6.42
N ALA A 155 -9.75 2.68 -7.30
CA ALA A 155 -10.13 4.08 -7.16
C ALA A 155 -10.83 4.42 -5.83
N PRO A 156 -11.75 3.59 -5.30
CA PRO A 156 -12.39 3.84 -4.01
C PRO A 156 -11.41 3.95 -2.85
N ILE A 157 -10.39 3.08 -2.79
CA ILE A 157 -9.41 3.15 -1.70
C ILE A 157 -8.50 4.37 -1.84
N ALA A 158 -8.10 4.72 -3.07
CA ALA A 158 -7.27 5.88 -3.33
C ALA A 158 -7.95 7.18 -2.90
N LEU A 159 -9.24 7.34 -3.22
CA LEU A 159 -10.04 8.48 -2.79
C LEU A 159 -10.23 8.49 -1.26
N CYS A 160 -10.49 7.33 -0.67
CA CYS A 160 -10.66 7.20 0.78
C CYS A 160 -9.38 7.57 1.54
N GLU A 161 -8.20 7.12 1.10
CA GLU A 161 -6.92 7.47 1.72
C GLU A 161 -6.58 8.95 1.56
N LEU A 162 -6.90 9.56 0.42
CA LEU A 162 -6.71 10.99 0.21
C LEU A 162 -7.58 11.81 1.17
N LEU A 163 -8.85 11.43 1.34
CA LEU A 163 -9.75 12.06 2.29
C LEU A 163 -9.32 11.82 3.74
N LEU A 164 -8.82 10.63 4.07
CA LEU A 164 -8.25 10.33 5.38
C LEU A 164 -7.03 11.21 5.66
N ALA A 165 -6.13 11.37 4.68
CA ALA A 165 -4.96 12.23 4.81
C ALA A 165 -5.36 13.69 5.06
N ILE A 166 -6.28 14.24 4.23
CA ILE A 166 -6.80 15.60 4.42
C ILE A 166 -7.45 15.74 5.80
N PHE A 167 -8.25 14.76 6.22
CA PHE A 167 -8.89 14.76 7.54
C PHE A 167 -7.87 14.80 8.68
N LEU A 168 -6.83 13.97 8.60
CA LEU A 168 -5.77 13.93 9.62
C LEU A 168 -4.91 15.19 9.63
N ILE A 169 -4.69 15.84 8.49
CA ILE A 169 -3.98 17.13 8.40
C ILE A 169 -4.80 18.24 9.07
N VAL A 170 -6.11 18.29 8.82
CA VAL A 170 -6.98 19.38 9.31
C VAL A 170 -7.37 19.20 10.77
N ARG A 171 -7.75 17.97 11.17
CA ARG A 171 -8.30 17.68 12.50
C ARG A 171 -7.38 16.89 13.41
N GLY A 172 -6.39 16.16 12.88
CA GLY A 172 -5.64 15.19 13.67
C GLY A 172 -6.50 14.07 14.26
N PHE A 173 -5.92 13.30 15.18
CA PHE A 173 -6.62 12.25 15.91
C PHE A 173 -7.33 12.84 17.14
N HIS A 174 -8.62 13.13 17.02
CA HIS A 174 -9.43 13.47 18.19
C HIS A 174 -10.06 12.20 18.77
N PRO A 175 -9.77 11.83 20.03
CA PRO A 175 -10.65 10.93 20.75
C PRO A 175 -11.98 11.64 20.93
N ILE A 176 -13.08 11.05 20.46
CA ILE A 176 -14.40 11.50 20.91
C ILE A 176 -14.44 11.15 22.40
N GLU A 177 -14.26 12.16 23.27
CA GLU A 177 -14.46 12.01 24.71
C GLU A 177 -15.80 11.31 24.93
N ARG A 178 -15.76 10.07 25.43
CA ARG A 178 -16.89 9.59 26.23
C ARG A 178 -16.88 10.47 27.47
N LYS A 179 -17.74 11.48 27.50
CA LYS A 179 -18.15 12.10 28.77
C LYS A 179 -18.73 10.98 29.63
N PHE A 180 -17.94 10.45 30.54
CA PHE A 180 -18.50 9.76 31.69
C PHE A 180 -19.15 10.85 32.54
N ASN A 181 -20.48 10.81 32.63
CA ASN A 181 -21.14 11.49 33.73
C ASN A 181 -20.61 10.85 35.03
N GLU A 182 -20.45 11.64 36.09
CA GLU A 182 -19.97 11.18 37.41
C GLU A 182 -20.88 10.08 38.03
N ASN A 183 -21.98 9.74 37.36
CA ASN A 183 -22.99 8.75 37.76
C ASN A 183 -23.02 7.45 36.92
N GLY A 184 -22.06 7.20 36.02
CA GLY A 184 -21.88 5.86 35.42
C GLY A 184 -22.88 5.41 34.34
N ASP A 185 -23.75 6.28 33.83
CA ASP A 185 -24.64 5.96 32.71
C ASP A 185 -24.20 6.63 31.39
N THR A 186 -24.19 5.85 30.31
CA THR A 186 -23.83 6.33 28.95
C THR A 186 -25.01 7.04 28.30
N ILE A 187 -24.81 8.30 27.89
CA ILE A 187 -25.65 8.98 26.89
C ILE A 187 -25.08 8.72 25.48
#